data_AF-A0A0G4BB94-F1
#
_entry.id   AF-A0A0G4BB94-F1
#
_cell.length_a   1.000
_cell.length_b   1.000
_cell.length_c   1.000
_cell.angle_alpha   90.00
_cell.angle_beta   90.00
_cell.angle_gamma   90.00
#
_symmetry.space_group_name_H-M   'P 1'
#
loop_
_entity.id
_entity.type
_entity.pdbx_description
1 polymer ?
#
loop_
_entity_poly.entity_id
_entity_poly.type
_entity_poly.pdbx_seq_one_letter_code
_entity_poly.pdbx_strand_id
1 'polypeptide(L)'
;MKKFKMLRTLVYVLRAIGWLVFASGIALAVVAMFSPNILSNYGVQLAQGSAWVTALGVLLISVLYTILFLAVAEQILLLVSLEENMRRLREFFSPDKH
;
A
#
# COMPACT_ATOMS: atom_id res chain seq x y z
N MET A 1 18.70 -18.01 -2.49
CA MET A 1 17.47 -18.38 -1.75
C MET A 1 17.05 -17.36 -0.69
N LYS A 2 17.95 -16.82 0.17
CA LYS A 2 17.57 -15.86 1.23
C LYS A 2 16.99 -14.52 0.72
N LYS A 3 17.50 -13.96 -0.38
CA LYS A 3 17.02 -12.68 -0.97
C LYS A 3 15.54 -12.71 -1.39
N PHE A 4 15.10 -13.78 -2.07
CA PHE A 4 13.70 -13.97 -2.48
C PHE A 4 12.74 -14.08 -1.28
N LYS A 5 13.17 -14.72 -0.20
CA LYS A 5 12.37 -14.84 1.03
C LYS A 5 12.14 -13.46 1.67
N MET A 6 13.15 -12.59 1.66
CA MET A 6 13.07 -11.22 2.19
C MET A 6 12.18 -10.32 1.33
N LEU A 7 12.24 -10.43 -0.01
CA LEU A 7 11.33 -9.70 -0.91
C LEU A 7 9.87 -10.10 -0.72
N ARG A 8 9.58 -11.41 -0.54
CA ARG A 8 8.20 -11.86 -0.26
C ARG A 8 7.69 -11.29 1.07
N THR A 9 8.52 -11.25 2.11
CA THR A 9 8.16 -10.59 3.38
C THR A 9 7.87 -9.11 3.18
N LEU A 10 8.66 -8.40 2.38
CA LEU A 10 8.44 -6.99 2.06
C LEU A 10 7.07 -6.76 1.39
N VAL A 11 6.66 -7.63 0.46
CA VAL A 11 5.34 -7.59 -0.17
C VAL A 11 4.22 -7.70 0.87
N TYR A 12 4.32 -8.64 1.80
CA TYR A 12 3.32 -8.78 2.87
C TYR A 12 3.27 -7.55 3.78
N VAL A 13 4.43 -6.99 4.12
CA VAL A 13 4.52 -5.76 4.94
C VAL A 13 3.89 -4.58 4.21
N LEU A 14 4.18 -4.39 2.92
CA LEU A 14 3.59 -3.32 2.11
C LEU A 14 2.07 -3.46 2.00
N ARG A 15 1.56 -4.69 1.82
CA ARG A 15 0.12 -4.95 1.84
C ARG A 15 -0.50 -4.63 3.19
N ALA A 16 0.14 -5.05 4.29
CA ALA A 16 -0.33 -4.74 5.64
C ALA A 16 -0.36 -3.23 5.90
N ILE A 17 0.69 -2.49 5.49
CA ILE A 17 0.73 -1.03 5.58
C ILE A 17 -0.39 -0.41 4.75
N GLY A 18 -0.60 -0.87 3.51
CA GLY A 18 -1.70 -0.39 2.66
C GLY A 18 -3.06 -0.55 3.35
N TRP A 19 -3.35 -1.72 3.91
CA TRP A 19 -4.59 -1.95 4.65
C TRP A 19 -4.71 -1.12 5.92
N LEU A 20 -3.60 -0.90 6.64
CA LEU A 20 -3.58 -0.01 7.81
C LEU A 20 -3.87 1.45 7.42
N VAL A 21 -3.30 1.93 6.31
CA VAL A 21 -3.58 3.26 5.76
C VAL A 21 -5.06 3.39 5.37
N PHE A 22 -5.63 2.36 4.76
CA PHE A 22 -7.06 2.34 4.45
C PHE A 22 -7.95 2.40 5.70
N ALA A 23 -7.69 1.52 6.68
CA ALA A 23 -8.45 1.45 7.92
C ALA A 23 -8.35 2.75 8.73
N SER A 24 -7.14 3.33 8.82
CA SER A 24 -6.92 4.61 9.49
C SER A 24 -7.63 5.76 8.77
N GLY A 25 -7.66 5.77 7.44
CA GLY A 25 -8.40 6.77 6.67
C GLY A 25 -9.91 6.71 6.89
N ILE A 26 -10.47 5.49 6.96
CA ILE A 26 -11.89 5.31 7.33
C ILE A 26 -12.14 5.85 8.73
N ALA A 27 -11.31 5.48 9.71
CA ALA A 27 -11.45 5.95 11.09
C ALA A 27 -11.39 7.49 11.16
N LEU A 28 -10.43 8.11 10.48
CA LEU A 28 -10.29 9.58 10.43
C LEU A 28 -11.47 10.25 9.72
N ALA A 29 -12.01 9.65 8.66
CA ALA A 29 -13.20 10.18 7.99
C ALA A 29 -14.45 10.13 8.87
N VAL A 30 -14.64 9.05 9.62
CA VAL A 30 -15.71 8.94 10.63
C VAL A 30 -15.53 10.01 11.70
N VAL A 31 -14.31 10.20 12.22
CA VAL A 31 -14.02 11.27 13.19
C VAL A 31 -14.30 12.65 12.59
N ALA A 32 -13.95 12.89 11.32
CA ALA A 32 -14.23 14.15 10.63
C ALA A 32 -15.73 14.45 10.57
N MET A 33 -16.56 13.43 10.35
CA MET A 33 -18.02 13.56 10.24
C MET A 33 -18.70 13.82 11.58
N PHE A 34 -18.32 13.07 12.63
CA PHE A 34 -19.02 13.12 13.92
C PHE A 34 -18.39 14.10 14.92
N SER A 35 -17.12 14.45 14.75
CA SER A 35 -16.38 15.30 15.69
C SER A 35 -15.29 16.12 14.99
N PRO A 36 -15.68 17.04 14.09
CA PRO A 36 -14.73 17.83 13.28
C PRO A 36 -13.76 18.67 14.12
N ASN A 37 -14.17 19.09 15.32
CA ASN A 37 -13.34 19.87 16.23
C ASN A 37 -12.12 19.10 16.79
N ILE A 38 -12.16 17.76 16.80
CA ILE A 38 -11.02 16.94 17.23
C ILE A 38 -9.90 17.07 16.21
N LEU A 39 -10.21 16.98 14.92
CA LEU A 39 -9.22 17.06 13.84
C LEU A 39 -8.56 18.44 13.77
N SER A 40 -9.31 19.52 14.01
CA SER A 40 -8.72 20.87 14.07
C SER A 40 -7.71 21.04 15.20
N ASN A 41 -7.89 20.35 16.34
CA ASN A 41 -6.92 20.37 17.44
C ASN A 41 -5.62 19.63 17.10
N TYR A 42 -5.67 18.66 16.20
CA TYR A 42 -4.50 17.95 15.66
C TYR A 42 -3.92 18.64 14.40
N GLY A 43 -4.34 19.87 14.09
CA GLY A 43 -3.79 20.67 12.99
C GLY A 43 -4.38 20.36 11.61
N VAL A 44 -5.42 19.53 11.53
CA VAL A 44 -6.12 19.26 10.27
C VAL A 44 -7.16 20.36 10.03
N GLN A 45 -6.86 21.26 9.09
CA GLN A 45 -7.79 22.33 8.72
C GLN A 45 -9.00 21.76 7.99
N LEU A 46 -10.21 22.16 8.42
CA LEU A 46 -11.45 21.82 7.74
C LEU A 46 -11.47 22.52 6.37
N ALA A 47 -11.52 21.73 5.30
CA ALA A 47 -11.61 22.25 3.95
C ALA A 47 -12.91 23.04 3.79
N GLN A 48 -12.80 24.36 3.60
CA GLN A 48 -13.92 25.29 3.46
C GLN A 48 -14.92 25.27 4.64
N GLY A 49 -14.47 24.87 5.84
CA GLY A 49 -15.35 24.74 7.01
C GLY A 49 -16.34 23.58 6.95
N SER A 50 -16.28 22.72 5.92
CA SER A 50 -17.19 21.59 5.76
C SER A 50 -16.54 20.28 6.24
N ALA A 51 -17.13 19.70 7.29
CA ALA A 51 -16.76 18.39 7.83
C ALA A 51 -16.88 17.28 6.78
N TRP A 52 -17.93 17.32 5.96
CA TRP A 52 -18.20 16.34 4.91
C TRP A 52 -17.18 16.38 3.78
N VAL A 53 -16.80 17.58 3.33
CA VAL A 53 -15.78 17.76 2.29
C VAL A 53 -14.42 17.28 2.80
N THR A 54 -14.11 17.56 4.07
CA THR A 54 -12.87 17.10 4.70
C THR A 54 -12.84 15.58 4.83
N ALA A 55 -13.94 14.95 5.26
CA ALA A 55 -14.06 13.49 5.35
C ALA A 55 -13.87 12.81 3.99
N LEU A 56 -14.50 13.33 2.94
CA LEU A 56 -14.32 12.85 1.57
C LEU A 56 -12.87 13.00 1.10
N GLY A 57 -12.23 14.15 1.39
CA GLY A 57 -10.82 14.36 1.07
C GLY A 57 -9.90 13.36 1.76
N VAL A 58 -10.12 13.10 3.06
CA VAL A 58 -9.37 12.11 3.84
C VAL A 58 -9.55 10.70 3.27
N LEU A 59 -10.78 10.30 2.94
CA LEU A 59 -11.05 9.00 2.31
C LEU A 59 -10.33 8.87 0.97
N LEU A 60 -10.43 9.89 0.12
CA LEU A 60 -9.85 9.86 -1.22
C LEU A 60 -8.32 9.75 -1.14
N ILE A 61 -7.68 10.53 -0.27
CA ILE A 61 -6.23 10.46 -0.03
C ILE A 61 -5.84 9.08 0.52
N SER A 62 -6.58 8.56 1.50
CA SER A 62 -6.33 7.23 2.08
C SER A 62 -6.42 6.12 1.03
N VAL A 63 -7.44 6.14 0.18
CA VAL A 63 -7.62 5.17 -0.91
C VAL A 63 -6.46 5.27 -1.91
N LEU A 64 -6.07 6.48 -2.33
CA LEU A 64 -4.95 6.67 -3.26
C LEU A 64 -3.64 6.11 -2.70
N TYR A 65 -3.32 6.41 -1.44
CA TYR A 65 -2.11 5.86 -0.80
C TYR A 65 -2.20 4.34 -0.65
N THR A 66 -3.36 3.80 -0.30
CA THR A 66 -3.58 2.35 -0.22
C THR A 66 -3.30 1.68 -1.56
N ILE A 67 -3.85 2.21 -2.66
CA ILE A 67 -3.61 1.72 -4.01
C ILE A 67 -2.12 1.78 -4.34
N LEU A 68 -1.44 2.87 -3.99
CA LEU A 68 -0.01 3.02 -4.25
C LEU A 68 0.82 1.96 -3.52
N PHE A 69 0.56 1.72 -2.23
CA PHE A 69 1.25 0.67 -1.48
C PHE A 69 1.01 -0.73 -2.05
N LEU A 70 -0.24 -1.03 -2.43
CA LEU A 70 -0.59 -2.31 -3.05
C LEU A 70 0.06 -2.47 -4.44
N ALA A 71 0.06 -1.42 -5.26
CA ALA A 71 0.68 -1.43 -6.58
C ALA A 71 2.19 -1.66 -6.51
N VAL A 72 2.89 -1.01 -5.57
CA VAL A 72 4.32 -1.24 -5.34
C VAL A 72 4.56 -2.69 -4.89
N ALA A 73 3.71 -3.23 -4.01
CA ALA A 73 3.81 -4.62 -3.58
C ALA A 73 3.64 -5.60 -4.76
N GLU A 74 2.70 -5.35 -5.67
CA GLU A 74 2.50 -6.16 -6.88
C GLU A 74 3.69 -6.06 -7.85
N GLN A 75 4.24 -4.87 -8.08
CA GLN A 75 5.42 -4.70 -8.95
C GLN A 75 6.62 -5.50 -8.45
N ILE A 76 6.86 -5.49 -7.13
CA ILE A 76 7.92 -6.29 -6.51
C ILE A 76 7.68 -7.79 -6.73
N LEU A 77 6.43 -8.25 -6.61
CA LEU A 77 6.07 -9.64 -6.81
C LEU A 77 6.26 -10.08 -8.28
N LEU A 78 5.87 -9.21 -9.23
CA LEU A 78 6.10 -9.44 -10.66
C LEU A 78 7.59 -9.55 -10.98
N LEU A 79 8.43 -8.64 -10.47
CA LEU A 79 9.87 -8.68 -10.66
C LEU A 79 10.48 -9.99 -10.13
N VAL A 80 10.06 -10.41 -8.93
CA VAL A 80 10.47 -11.71 -8.36
C VAL A 80 10.07 -12.88 -9.25
N SER A 81 8.84 -12.87 -9.79
CA SER A 81 8.36 -13.94 -10.68
C SER A 81 9.14 -14.00 -12.00
N LEU A 82 9.52 -12.84 -12.55
CA LEU A 82 10.31 -12.73 -13.77
C LEU A 82 11.72 -13.28 -13.55
N GLU A 83 12.35 -12.96 -12.42
CA GLU A 83 13.68 -13.47 -12.07
C GLU A 83 13.66 -15.00 -11.90
N GLU A 84 12.64 -15.55 -11.22
CA GLU A 84 12.47 -17.01 -11.08
C GLU A 84 12.24 -17.69 -12.45
N ASN A 85 11.40 -17.12 -13.32
CA ASN A 85 11.13 -17.67 -14.65
C ASN A 85 12.35 -17.59 -15.58
N MET A 86 13.07 -16.46 -15.59
CA MET A 86 14.31 -16.29 -16.33
C MET A 86 15.37 -17.30 -15.90
N ARG A 87 15.45 -17.58 -14.60
CA ARG A 87 16.36 -18.59 -14.07
C ARG A 87 15.98 -20.01 -14.55
N ARG A 88 14.69 -20.37 -14.50
CA ARG A 88 14.21 -21.66 -15.02
C ARG A 88 14.43 -21.80 -16.53
N LEU A 89 14.20 -20.74 -17.29
CA LEU A 89 14.50 -20.68 -18.73
C LEU A 89 15.99 -20.91 -18.99
N ARG A 90 16.87 -20.27 -18.21
CA ARG A 90 18.32 -20.48 -18.31
C ARG A 90 18.72 -21.93 -18.00
N GLU A 91 18.14 -22.51 -16.96
CA GLU A 91 18.37 -23.91 -16.58
C GLU A 91 17.83 -24.88 -17.65
N PHE A 92 16.72 -24.54 -18.33
CA PHE A 92 16.14 -25.34 -19.42
C PHE A 92 16.95 -25.26 -20.73
N PHE A 93 17.46 -24.08 -21.10
CA PHE A 93 18.22 -23.84 -22.34
C PHE A 93 19.73 -24.08 -22.20
N SER A 94 20.26 -24.24 -20.99
CA SER A 94 21.64 -24.67 -20.74
C SER A 94 21.67 -25.86 -19.79
N PRO A 95 21.14 -27.03 -20.21
CA PRO A 95 21.16 -28.24 -19.39
C PRO A 95 22.59 -28.79 -19.18
N ASP A 96 23.54 -28.43 -20.06
CA ASP A 96 24.86 -29.06 -20.08
C ASP A 96 25.96 -28.20 -19.43
N LYS A 97 26.18 -28.44 -18.14
CA LYS A 97 27.52 -28.56 -17.54
C LYS A 97 27.50 -29.61 -16.43
N HIS A 98 27.20 -30.86 -16.80
CA HIS A 98 27.67 -32.05 -16.10
C HIS A 98 28.04 -33.12 -17.13
#